data_AF-A0A2G5USV2-F1
#
_entry.id   AF-A0A2G5USV2-F1
#
_cell.length_a   1.000
_cell.length_b   1.000
_cell.length_c   1.000
_cell.angle_alpha   90.00
_cell.angle_beta   90.00
_cell.angle_gamma   90.00
#
_symmetry.space_group_name_H-M   'P 1'
#
loop_
_entity.id
_entity.type
_entity.pdbx_description
1 polymer ?
#
loop_
_entity_poly.entity_id
_entity_poly.type
_entity_poly.pdbx_seq_one_letter_code
_entity_poly.pdbx_strand_id
1 'polypeptide(L)'
;MPIEIKTSADHHKHKEDAEELCSMMYRAPELFNCEIGATLTTKVDVWALGVCLYEFMFLENPFNKIYEQGGSIALATQSPHMIKWPEERSVSQKTIALIKSILIVDPEQRPTITELREKVEELLENWNKPENSEGVLEVSEPVVPEREITDEEFDLAMRQD
;
A
#
# COMPACT_ATOMS: atom_id res chain seq x y z
N MET A 1 -1.75 17.76 -18.53
CA MET A 1 -1.17 17.23 -19.79
C MET A 1 -0.06 16.29 -19.39
N PRO A 2 -0.01 15.04 -19.90
CA PRO A 2 1.10 14.14 -19.63
C PRO A 2 2.40 14.69 -20.21
N ILE A 3 3.52 14.45 -19.51
CA ILE A 3 4.87 14.87 -19.91
C ILE A 3 5.67 13.60 -20.19
N GLU A 4 6.07 13.38 -21.44
CA GLU A 4 6.92 12.26 -21.84
C GLU A 4 8.40 12.65 -21.70
N ILE A 5 9.18 11.82 -21.00
CA ILE A 5 10.63 12.00 -20.88
C ILE A 5 11.30 11.32 -22.08
N LYS A 6 11.81 12.09 -23.05
CA LYS A 6 12.36 11.53 -24.30
C LYS A 6 13.88 11.53 -24.34
N THR A 7 14.49 12.49 -23.66
CA THR A 7 15.92 12.76 -23.75
C THR A 7 16.55 12.84 -22.36
N SER A 8 17.88 12.73 -22.32
CA SER A 8 18.63 12.99 -21.09
C SER A 8 18.44 14.42 -20.59
N ALA A 9 18.20 15.39 -21.49
CA ALA A 9 17.91 16.76 -21.11
C ALA A 9 16.55 16.89 -20.41
N ASP A 10 15.52 16.19 -20.90
CA ASP A 10 14.20 16.14 -20.25
C ASP A 10 14.30 15.50 -18.86
N HIS A 11 15.08 14.41 -18.75
CA HIS A 11 15.35 13.74 -17.47
C HIS A 11 15.92 14.72 -16.44
N HIS A 12 17.03 15.41 -16.77
CA HIS A 12 17.68 16.34 -15.85
C HIS A 12 16.76 17.49 -15.49
N LYS A 13 16.13 18.11 -16.49
CA LYS A 13 15.22 19.24 -16.29
C LYS A 13 14.08 18.88 -15.33
N HIS A 14 13.35 17.81 -15.59
CA HIS A 14 12.18 17.47 -14.78
C HIS A 14 12.53 16.93 -13.40
N LYS A 15 13.71 16.32 -13.25
CA LYS A 15 14.24 15.96 -11.94
C LYS A 15 14.60 17.22 -11.13
N GLU A 16 15.28 18.19 -11.73
CA GLU A 16 15.60 19.48 -11.10
C GLU A 16 14.32 20.24 -10.72
N ASP A 17 13.34 20.32 -11.64
CA ASP A 17 12.03 20.92 -11.37
C ASP A 17 11.36 20.25 -10.15
N ALA A 18 11.41 18.91 -10.05
CA ALA A 18 10.86 18.20 -8.90
C ALA A 18 11.64 18.45 -7.61
N GLU A 19 12.97 18.63 -7.70
CA GLU A 19 13.83 18.97 -6.57
C GLU A 19 13.53 20.36 -6.01
N GLU A 20 13.27 21.33 -6.88
CA GLU A 20 13.00 22.73 -6.52
C GLU A 20 11.54 22.98 -6.12
N LEU A 21 10.57 22.34 -6.80
CA LEU A 21 9.16 22.68 -6.69
C LEU A 21 8.34 21.69 -5.85
N CYS A 22 8.88 20.53 -5.52
CA CYS A 22 8.19 19.52 -4.72
C CYS A 22 8.95 19.23 -3.43
N SER A 23 8.28 19.30 -2.29
CA SER A 23 8.88 18.91 -1.01
C SER A 23 9.19 17.42 -1.00
N MET A 24 10.43 17.06 -0.64
CA MET A 24 10.95 15.69 -0.70
C MET A 24 10.03 14.64 -0.06
N MET A 25 9.41 14.96 1.07
CA MET A 25 8.54 14.06 1.84
C MET A 25 7.20 13.73 1.15
N TYR A 26 6.80 14.51 0.14
CA TYR A 26 5.56 14.36 -0.62
C TYR A 26 5.82 13.98 -2.08
N ARG A 27 7.09 13.85 -2.46
CA ARG A 27 7.51 13.62 -3.83
C ARG A 27 7.20 12.19 -4.24
N ALA A 28 6.55 12.04 -5.40
CA ALA A 28 6.22 10.73 -5.96
C ALA A 28 7.49 9.96 -6.37
N PRO A 29 7.51 8.62 -6.35
CA PRO A 29 8.70 7.81 -6.63
C PRO A 29 9.33 8.11 -8.00
N GLU A 30 8.50 8.30 -9.03
CA GLU A 30 8.89 8.62 -10.41
C GLU A 30 9.52 10.01 -10.57
N LEU A 31 9.36 10.90 -9.59
CA LEU A 31 9.96 12.25 -9.61
C LEU A 31 11.37 12.27 -8.99
N PHE A 32 11.81 11.20 -8.32
CA PHE A 32 13.21 11.08 -7.88
C PHE A 32 14.14 10.68 -9.04
N ASN A 33 13.60 9.95 -10.02
CA ASN A 33 14.31 9.51 -11.20
C ASN A 33 13.34 9.51 -12.39
N CYS A 34 13.30 10.63 -13.13
CA CYS A 34 12.45 10.79 -14.30
C CYS A 34 12.98 9.95 -15.47
N GLU A 35 12.70 8.65 -15.49
CA GLU A 35 13.30 7.72 -16.46
C GLU A 35 12.95 8.07 -17.92
N ILE A 36 13.90 7.89 -18.83
CA ILE A 36 13.66 8.06 -20.26
C ILE A 36 12.66 6.99 -20.73
N GLY A 37 11.61 7.43 -21.40
CA GLY A 37 10.47 6.60 -21.80
C GLY A 37 9.31 6.63 -20.80
N ALA A 38 9.50 7.19 -19.60
CA ALA A 38 8.42 7.37 -18.65
C ALA A 38 7.52 8.54 -19.04
N THR A 39 6.28 8.48 -18.57
CA THR A 39 5.29 9.55 -18.73
C THR A 39 4.89 10.06 -17.36
N LEU A 40 5.26 11.29 -17.03
CA LEU A 40 4.79 11.96 -15.83
C LEU A 40 3.35 12.45 -16.07
N THR A 41 2.47 12.16 -15.13
CA THR A 41 1.05 12.53 -15.21
C THR A 41 0.64 13.27 -13.94
N THR A 42 -0.63 13.70 -13.87
CA THR A 42 -1.21 14.28 -12.65
C THR A 42 -1.27 13.30 -11.48
N LYS A 43 -0.90 12.02 -11.68
CA LYS A 43 -0.84 11.04 -10.60
C LYS A 43 0.30 11.30 -9.60
N VAL A 44 1.26 12.17 -9.93
CA VAL A 44 2.25 12.68 -8.97
C VAL A 44 1.57 13.47 -7.84
N ASP A 45 0.53 14.24 -8.16
CA ASP A 45 -0.25 14.99 -7.17
C ASP A 45 -1.14 14.05 -6.35
N VAL A 46 -1.64 12.99 -6.98
CA VAL A 46 -2.41 11.94 -6.29
C VAL A 46 -1.54 11.25 -5.24
N TRP A 47 -0.27 10.96 -5.55
CA TRP A 47 0.67 10.44 -4.55
C TRP A 47 0.84 11.40 -3.37
N ALA A 48 1.11 12.69 -3.64
CA ALA A 48 1.27 13.70 -2.60
C ALA A 48 0.01 13.80 -1.71
N LEU A 49 -1.18 13.70 -2.31
CA LEU A 49 -2.44 13.62 -1.57
C LEU A 49 -2.53 12.37 -0.68
N GLY A 50 -2.05 11.22 -1.14
CA GLY A 50 -1.95 10.00 -0.33
C GLY A 50 -1.06 10.18 0.90
N VAL A 51 0.07 10.87 0.75
CA VAL A 51 0.95 11.23 1.87
C VAL A 51 0.22 12.15 2.85
N CYS A 52 -0.47 13.19 2.37
CA CYS A 52 -1.28 14.07 3.23
C CYS A 52 -2.38 13.30 3.98
N LEU A 53 -3.08 12.40 3.31
CA LEU A 53 -4.14 11.58 3.94
C LEU A 53 -3.57 10.67 5.02
N TYR A 54 -2.42 10.06 4.78
CA TYR A 54 -1.69 9.31 5.80
C TYR A 54 -1.38 10.22 7.00
N GLU A 55 -0.80 11.39 6.77
CA GLU A 55 -0.47 12.35 7.83
C GLU A 55 -1.68 12.80 8.63
N PHE A 56 -2.83 13.03 7.99
CA PHE A 56 -4.05 13.41 8.71
C PHE A 56 -4.59 12.29 9.60
N MET A 57 -4.42 11.04 9.19
CA MET A 57 -4.91 9.88 9.94
C MET A 57 -3.96 9.45 11.08
N PHE A 58 -2.66 9.58 10.87
CA PHE A 58 -1.63 9.09 11.80
C PHE A 58 -0.84 10.20 12.51
N LEU A 59 -1.06 11.47 12.14
CA LEU A 59 -0.37 12.65 12.67
C LEU A 59 1.16 12.62 12.53
N GLU A 60 1.66 11.79 11.61
CA GLU A 60 3.08 11.60 11.33
C GLU A 60 3.27 11.35 9.83
N ASN A 61 4.31 11.92 9.21
CA ASN A 61 4.62 11.63 7.81
C ASN A 61 5.10 10.18 7.66
N PRO A 62 4.65 9.42 6.63
CA PRO A 62 5.03 8.02 6.45
C PRO A 62 6.55 7.80 6.33
N PHE A 63 7.30 8.83 5.94
CA PHE A 63 8.75 8.75 5.74
C PHE A 63 9.57 9.49 6.81
N ASN A 64 8.94 10.14 7.81
CA ASN A 64 9.65 11.00 8.78
C ASN A 64 10.74 10.24 9.54
N LYS A 65 10.38 9.09 10.13
CA LYS A 65 11.32 8.23 10.87
C LYS A 65 12.50 7.77 10.01
N ILE A 66 12.25 7.51 8.73
CA ILE A 66 13.30 7.10 7.80
C ILE A 66 14.28 8.25 7.58
N TYR A 67 13.75 9.46 7.37
CA TYR A 67 14.56 10.67 7.23
C TYR A 67 15.40 10.96 8.48
N GLU A 68 14.78 10.93 9.66
CA GLU A 68 15.45 11.19 10.95
C GLU A 68 16.57 10.19 11.26
N GLN A 69 16.44 8.95 10.79
CA GLN A 69 17.46 7.91 10.91
C GLN A 69 18.56 8.00 9.85
N GLY A 70 18.54 9.04 8.99
CA GLY A 70 19.49 9.23 7.90
C GLY A 70 19.24 8.31 6.69
N GLY A 71 18.04 7.72 6.61
CA GLY A 71 17.62 6.89 5.48
C GLY A 71 17.28 7.73 4.23
N SER A 72 17.33 7.08 3.06
CA SER A 72 16.99 7.71 1.79
C SER A 72 15.47 7.69 1.55
N ILE A 73 14.86 8.87 1.47
CA ILE A 73 13.44 9.00 1.12
C ILE A 73 13.18 8.48 -0.29
N ALA A 74 14.09 8.73 -1.23
CA ALA A 74 13.98 8.20 -2.60
C ALA A 74 13.90 6.68 -2.64
N LEU A 75 14.65 5.97 -1.78
CA LEU A 75 14.59 4.50 -1.70
C LEU A 75 13.35 4.02 -0.95
N ALA A 76 12.92 4.77 0.07
CA ALA A 76 11.73 4.43 0.84
C ALA A 76 10.45 4.56 0.03
N THR A 77 10.31 5.60 -0.81
CA THR A 77 9.15 5.78 -1.68
C THR A 77 9.03 4.68 -2.73
N GLN A 78 10.15 4.07 -3.13
CA GLN A 78 10.22 2.90 -4.02
C GLN A 78 9.93 1.56 -3.30
N SER A 79 9.78 1.59 -1.97
CA SER A 79 9.70 0.39 -1.12
C SER A 79 8.42 0.41 -0.28
N PRO A 80 7.26 -0.07 -0.80
CA PRO A 80 5.97 0.03 -0.10
C PRO A 80 5.96 -0.55 1.33
N HIS A 81 6.79 -1.56 1.59
CA HIS A 81 6.94 -2.18 2.90
C HIS A 81 7.60 -1.28 3.96
N MET A 82 8.22 -0.17 3.55
CA MET A 82 8.81 0.83 4.44
C MET A 82 7.75 1.76 5.05
N ILE A 83 6.58 1.88 4.40
CA ILE A 83 5.45 2.64 4.96
C ILE A 83 4.84 1.79 6.09
N LYS A 84 4.90 2.32 7.31
CA LYS A 84 4.30 1.65 8.46
C LYS A 84 2.81 1.91 8.51
N TRP A 85 2.04 0.93 8.95
CA TRP A 85 0.60 1.06 9.15
C TRP A 85 0.32 0.68 10.60
N PRO A 86 0.32 1.66 11.52
CA PRO A 86 0.04 1.41 12.94
C PRO A 86 -1.29 0.68 13.09
N GLU A 87 -1.35 -0.35 13.94
CA GLU A 87 -2.59 -1.08 14.27
C GLU A 87 -3.51 -0.28 15.21
N GLU A 88 -3.35 1.04 15.25
CA GLU A 88 -4.18 1.91 16.08
C GLU A 88 -5.64 1.79 15.63
N ARG A 89 -6.52 1.48 16.60
CA ARG A 89 -7.96 1.31 16.35
C ARG A 89 -8.69 2.60 15.97
N SER A 90 -7.98 3.71 15.82
CA SER A 90 -8.52 5.03 15.48
C SER A 90 -8.85 5.19 14.00
N VAL A 91 -8.24 4.40 13.11
CA VAL A 91 -8.42 4.51 11.65
C VAL A 91 -9.03 3.22 11.11
N SER A 92 -10.13 3.34 10.35
CA SER A 92 -10.82 2.18 9.76
C SER A 92 -9.96 1.45 8.72
N GLN A 93 -10.17 0.14 8.55
CA GLN A 93 -9.45 -0.62 7.52
C GLN A 93 -9.82 -0.14 6.11
N LYS A 94 -11.05 0.34 5.91
CA LYS A 94 -11.49 0.96 4.66
C LYS A 94 -10.65 2.20 4.32
N THR A 95 -10.40 3.08 5.29
CA THR A 95 -9.55 4.26 5.11
C THR A 95 -8.10 3.87 4.82
N ILE A 96 -7.56 2.88 5.56
CA ILE A 96 -6.21 2.37 5.29
C ILE A 96 -6.09 1.80 3.88
N ALA A 97 -7.09 1.01 3.43
CA ALA A 97 -7.13 0.45 2.09
C ALA A 97 -7.20 1.54 1.01
N LEU A 98 -7.97 2.61 1.24
CA LEU A 98 -8.00 3.77 0.36
C LEU A 98 -6.61 4.39 0.21
N ILE A 99 -5.93 4.71 1.32
CA ILE A 99 -4.60 5.34 1.28
C ILE A 99 -3.58 4.41 0.61
N LYS A 100 -3.63 3.09 0.89
CA LYS A 100 -2.78 2.09 0.22
C LYS A 100 -2.99 2.05 -1.30
N SER A 101 -4.23 2.25 -1.77
CA SER A 101 -4.49 2.32 -3.22
C SER A 101 -3.90 3.56 -3.90
N ILE A 102 -3.62 4.61 -3.11
CA ILE A 102 -2.98 5.84 -3.58
C ILE A 102 -1.46 5.72 -3.54
N LEU A 103 -0.89 5.14 -2.48
CA LEU A 103 0.55 4.99 -2.27
C LEU A 103 1.14 3.77 -3.00
N ILE A 104 0.75 3.60 -4.27
CA ILE A 104 1.31 2.59 -5.17
C ILE A 104 2.45 3.21 -5.98
N VAL A 105 3.59 2.51 -6.05
CA VAL A 105 4.79 3.00 -6.74
C VAL A 105 4.52 3.23 -8.22
N ASP A 106 3.99 2.21 -8.89
CA ASP A 106 3.64 2.28 -10.31
C ASP A 106 2.50 3.30 -10.53
N PRO A 107 2.75 4.42 -11.25
CA PRO A 107 1.72 5.42 -11.53
C PRO A 107 0.56 4.83 -12.33
N GLU A 108 0.77 3.82 -13.18
CA GLU A 108 -0.33 3.27 -13.98
C GLU A 108 -1.37 2.56 -13.12
N GLN A 109 -0.93 1.96 -12.01
CA GLN A 109 -1.80 1.29 -11.03
C GLN A 109 -2.42 2.25 -10.00
N ARG A 110 -1.93 3.49 -9.91
CA ARG A 110 -2.55 4.53 -9.07
C ARG A 110 -3.88 5.01 -9.67
N PRO A 111 -4.91 5.27 -8.85
CA PRO A 111 -6.14 5.87 -9.32
C PRO A 111 -5.85 7.29 -9.86
N THR A 112 -6.60 7.68 -10.88
CA THR A 112 -6.76 9.07 -11.27
C THR A 112 -7.51 9.84 -10.19
N ILE A 113 -7.46 11.18 -10.24
CA ILE A 113 -8.19 12.02 -9.29
C ILE A 113 -9.72 11.77 -9.33
N THR A 114 -10.26 11.44 -10.51
CA THR A 114 -11.68 11.12 -10.68
C THR A 114 -12.03 9.78 -10.03
N GLU A 115 -11.25 8.73 -10.28
CA GLU A 115 -11.46 7.42 -9.64
C GLU A 115 -11.26 7.49 -8.12
N LEU A 116 -10.29 8.29 -7.66
CA LEU A 116 -10.09 8.51 -6.23
C LEU A 116 -11.30 9.21 -5.59
N ARG A 117 -11.87 10.21 -6.27
CA ARG A 117 -13.09 10.87 -5.81
C ARG A 117 -14.24 9.87 -5.67
N GLU A 118 -14.46 9.03 -6.67
CA GLU A 118 -15.51 8.01 -6.63
C GLU A 118 -15.30 7.03 -5.45
N LYS A 119 -14.07 6.56 -5.24
CA LYS A 119 -13.73 5.71 -4.09
C LYS A 119 -13.99 6.40 -2.74
N VAL A 120 -13.72 7.70 -2.64
CA VAL A 120 -14.00 8.48 -1.42
C VAL A 120 -15.50 8.63 -1.20
N GLU A 121 -16.26 8.94 -2.24
CA GLU A 121 -17.72 9.05 -2.18
C GLU A 121 -18.34 7.70 -1.73
N GLU A 122 -17.91 6.59 -2.30
CA GLU A 122 -18.33 5.24 -1.90
C GLU A 122 -17.96 4.93 -0.43
N LEU A 123 -16.76 5.30 0.01
CA LEU A 123 -16.33 5.11 1.38
C LEU A 123 -17.20 5.89 2.36
N LEU A 124 -17.56 7.13 2.03
CA LEU A 124 -18.43 7.99 2.85
C LEU A 124 -19.86 7.45 2.93
N GLU A 125 -20.40 6.92 1.84
CA GLU A 125 -21.72 6.27 1.82
C GLU A 125 -21.76 4.99 2.68
N ASN A 126 -20.62 4.30 2.79
CA ASN A 126 -20.48 3.02 3.50
C ASN A 126 -19.73 3.13 4.83
N TRP A 127 -19.53 4.34 5.35
CA TRP A 127 -18.63 4.60 6.49
C TRP A 127 -19.09 3.90 7.78
N ASN A 128 -20.40 3.77 7.97
CA ASN A 128 -21.02 3.19 9.16
C ASN A 128 -21.33 1.68 9.03
N LYS A 129 -21.09 1.09 7.86
CA LYS A 129 -21.36 -0.34 7.63
C LYS A 129 -20.23 -1.16 8.25
N PRO A 130 -20.54 -2.19 9.06
CA PRO A 130 -19.53 -3.04 9.67
C PRO A 130 -18.64 -3.67 8.59
N GLU A 131 -17.35 -3.82 8.89
CA GLU A 131 -16.33 -4.30 7.95
C GLU A 131 -16.55 -5.77 7.49
N ASN A 132 -17.48 -6.50 8.12
CA ASN A 132 -17.74 -7.93 7.92
C ASN A 132 -19.17 -8.23 7.42
N SER A 133 -19.60 -7.70 6.27
CA SER A 133 -20.82 -8.19 5.60
C SER A 133 -20.56 -8.99 4.32
N GLU A 134 -19.31 -9.13 3.88
CA GLU A 134 -18.94 -10.05 2.81
C GLU A 134 -17.70 -10.84 3.24
N GLY A 135 -17.85 -12.16 3.43
CA GLY A 135 -16.73 -13.09 3.55
C GLY A 135 -16.35 -13.59 4.95
N VAL A 136 -17.31 -14.01 5.78
CA VAL A 136 -17.00 -15.13 6.69
C VAL A 136 -17.05 -16.38 5.82
N LEU A 137 -15.89 -16.85 5.36
CA LEU A 137 -15.77 -18.26 5.02
C LEU A 137 -16.07 -19.00 6.31
N GLU A 138 -17.20 -19.72 6.36
CA GLU A 138 -17.39 -20.79 7.33
C GLU A 138 -16.18 -21.70 7.18
N VAL A 139 -15.21 -21.57 8.09
CA VAL A 139 -14.19 -22.59 8.26
C VAL A 139 -14.95 -23.75 8.87
N SER A 140 -15.43 -24.67 8.03
CA SER A 140 -15.88 -25.97 8.49
C SER A 140 -14.73 -26.57 9.30
N GLU A 141 -14.98 -26.91 10.57
CA GLU A 141 -14.00 -27.61 11.39
C GLU A 141 -13.42 -28.80 10.60
N PRO A 142 -12.11 -29.05 10.65
CA PRO A 142 -11.55 -30.21 9.99
C PRO A 142 -12.18 -31.46 10.59
N VAL A 143 -12.94 -32.20 9.77
CA VAL A 143 -13.46 -33.51 10.13
C VAL A 143 -12.26 -34.43 10.31
N VAL A 144 -11.82 -34.61 11.55
CA VAL A 144 -10.87 -35.65 11.92
C VAL A 144 -11.61 -36.98 11.80
N PRO A 145 -11.21 -37.90 10.91
CA PRO A 145 -11.83 -39.21 10.88
C PRO A 145 -11.47 -39.91 12.18
N GLU A 146 -12.46 -40.18 13.05
CA GLU A 146 -12.31 -41.12 14.15
C GLU A 146 -12.13 -42.52 13.56
N ARG A 147 -10.89 -42.86 13.24
CA ARG A 147 -10.50 -44.24 12.98
C ARG A 147 -10.12 -44.84 14.33
N GLU A 148 -11.02 -45.63 14.89
CA GLU A 148 -10.67 -46.52 16.00
C GLU A 148 -9.61 -47.52 15.51
N ILE A 149 -8.49 -47.57 16.24
CA ILE A 149 -7.45 -48.58 16.04
C ILE A 149 -8.06 -49.91 16.45
N THR A 150 -8.03 -50.91 15.56
CA THR A 150 -8.58 -52.22 15.90
C THR A 150 -7.69 -52.91 16.93
N ASP A 151 -8.28 -53.76 17.78
CA ASP A 151 -7.53 -54.53 18.79
C ASP A 151 -6.37 -55.33 18.16
N GLU A 152 -6.52 -55.75 16.89
CA GLU A 152 -5.46 -56.42 16.14
C GLU A 152 -4.26 -55.50 15.81
N GLU A 153 -4.51 -54.24 15.45
CA GLU A 153 -3.45 -53.26 15.19
C GLU A 153 -2.70 -52.88 16.47
N PHE A 154 -3.42 -52.81 17.60
CA PHE A 154 -2.81 -52.60 18.92
C PHE A 154 -1.94 -53.79 19.36
N ASP A 155 -2.45 -55.01 19.19
CA ASP A 155 -1.72 -56.24 19.52
C ASP A 155 -0.48 -56.45 18.65
N LEU A 156 -0.49 -56.01 17.39
CA LEU A 156 0.66 -56.11 16.50
C LEU A 156 1.79 -55.18 16.94
N ALA A 157 1.46 -53.97 17.42
CA ALA A 157 2.42 -52.98 17.89
C ALA A 157 3.13 -53.43 19.17
N MET A 158 2.43 -54.14 20.06
CA MET A 158 2.96 -54.62 21.34
C MET A 158 3.83 -55.88 21.23
N ARG A 159 4.01 -56.45 20.03
CA ARG A 159 4.82 -57.66 19.78
C ARG A 159 6.19 -57.37 19.17
N GLN A 160 6.57 -56.10 18.96
CA GLN A 160 7.86 -55.72 18.35
C GLN A 160 8.87 -55.07 19.31
N ASP A 161 8.67 -55.16 20.63
CA ASP A 161 9.69 -54.83 21.64
C ASP A 161 10.13 -56.07 22.44
#